data_AF-A0A967L0Y4-F1
#
_entry.id   AF-A0A967L0Y4-F1
#
_cell.length_a   1.000
_cell.length_b   1.000
_cell.length_c   1.000
_cell.angle_alpha   90.00
_cell.angle_beta   90.00
_cell.angle_gamma   90.00
#
_symmetry.space_group_name_H-M   'P 1'
#
loop_
_entity.id
_entity.type
_entity.pdbx_description
1 polymer ?
#
loop_
_entity_poly.entity_id
_entity_poly.type
_entity_poly.pdbx_seq_one_letter_code
_entity_poly.pdbx_strand_id
1 'polypeptide(L)'
;LLLLTNESDNPAPSQEEIASEIPSKGPPTARRLEHNVLTLDYVDITAGGKTRKNIYFYSANRFAFQQNGMGRNPWDSAVQFRDELIKKKFPADSGFEAAYRFTIEKQVPKKLYIVIERPDLYSIKCNGKAVKAIKRSWWLDKSFGKINIKTAAKVGENTVTIKASPFTIYHELEPAYVLGDFALKAVDSGFVIVADRPLGLEHRRETHSTTPDGSMWLSNGIGFNSNITNDGDPFIIFDLGSVVDLHTIKIWNYNETNLTGRGARQVRITGSATGKDGSFTIPLGTFNIDQATGGSTPPQTLKIGATGVRYIMFDILSNHNGVTFPTSDGGNDNAFVGLSEVQFFGKSNSTAKLTEISTVTIHDVSSELTRNFNRQAAFLVDGSGLSVNGWNQQGYPFYSAGVSYTQKFEVKKPKGKYHVQLPQWYGSVAEVIVNGKPAGYIAYQPWQCDVTPLVKRGTNEIEVVVIGTLKNTLGPHHAGRTLGAAWPNMFQRGPETGPPPGNQYHTVGYGLFKPFVLKNTI
;
A
#
# COMPACT_ATOMS: atom_id res chain seq x y z
N LEU A 1 7.04 19.26 -31.96
CA LEU A 1 7.54 20.64 -31.73
C LEU A 1 7.01 21.05 -30.36
N LEU A 2 7.88 21.25 -29.37
CA LEU A 2 7.47 21.77 -28.06
C LEU A 2 7.60 23.29 -28.14
N LEU A 3 6.50 24.03 -27.97
CA LEU A 3 6.51 25.49 -27.96
C LEU A 3 6.50 25.93 -26.49
N LEU A 4 7.54 26.66 -26.05
CA LEU A 4 7.61 27.27 -24.72
C LEU A 4 7.44 28.77 -24.91
N THR A 5 6.39 29.35 -24.31
CA THR A 5 6.11 30.79 -24.33
C THR A 5 6.36 31.38 -22.93
N ASN A 6 6.74 32.66 -22.88
CA ASN A 6 6.91 33.39 -21.61
C ASN A 6 5.61 34.08 -21.15
N GLU A 7 4.51 33.92 -21.90
CA GLU A 7 3.20 34.48 -21.59
C GLU A 7 2.34 33.41 -20.90
N SER A 8 1.85 33.70 -19.71
CA SER A 8 0.88 32.83 -19.03
C SER A 8 -0.50 33.05 -19.66
N ASP A 9 -0.91 32.14 -20.54
CA ASP A 9 -2.32 32.06 -20.92
C ASP A 9 -3.13 31.39 -19.80
N ASN A 10 -4.32 31.91 -19.56
CA ASN A 10 -5.28 31.21 -18.71
C ASN A 10 -5.59 29.86 -19.37
N PRO A 11 -5.57 28.73 -18.62
CA PRO A 11 -6.00 27.46 -19.18
C PRO A 11 -7.41 27.60 -19.74
N ALA A 12 -7.66 26.98 -20.90
CA ALA A 12 -9.00 26.96 -21.47
C ALA A 12 -9.99 26.51 -20.39
N PRO A 13 -11.14 27.20 -20.20
CA PRO A 13 -12.10 26.82 -19.19
C PRO A 13 -12.50 25.37 -19.42
N SER A 14 -12.39 24.53 -18.38
CA SER A 14 -12.84 23.15 -18.44
C SER A 14 -14.35 23.17 -18.72
N GLN A 15 -14.77 22.69 -19.89
CA GLN A 15 -16.18 22.42 -20.11
C GLN A 15 -16.59 21.33 -19.12
N GLU A 16 -17.42 21.68 -18.16
CA GLU A 16 -18.07 20.71 -17.28
C GLU A 16 -19.05 19.88 -18.13
N GLU A 17 -18.54 18.78 -18.68
CA GLU A 17 -19.37 17.75 -19.28
C GLU A 17 -20.24 17.13 -18.17
N ILE A 18 -21.57 17.26 -18.28
CA ILE A 18 -22.51 16.64 -17.33
C ILE A 18 -22.46 15.12 -17.51
N ALA A 19 -21.59 14.46 -16.75
CA ALA A 19 -21.45 13.03 -16.73
C ALA A 19 -22.41 12.40 -15.70
N SER A 20 -23.13 11.36 -16.10
CA SER A 20 -23.99 10.56 -15.22
C SER A 20 -23.37 9.20 -14.92
N GLU A 21 -23.44 8.73 -13.68
CA GLU A 21 -22.99 7.39 -13.32
C GLU A 21 -24.05 6.34 -13.65
N ILE A 22 -23.64 5.26 -14.31
CA ILE A 22 -24.48 4.09 -14.57
C ILE A 22 -24.37 3.16 -13.36
N PRO A 23 -25.48 2.86 -12.65
CA PRO A 23 -25.43 1.96 -11.50
C PRO A 23 -24.94 0.56 -11.87
N SER A 24 -24.07 -0.01 -11.05
CA SER A 24 -23.65 -1.40 -11.18
C SER A 24 -24.73 -2.36 -10.67
N LYS A 25 -24.73 -3.60 -11.16
CA LYS A 25 -25.61 -4.70 -10.71
C LYS A 25 -25.06 -5.44 -9.47
N GLY A 26 -24.25 -4.78 -8.65
CA GLY A 26 -23.66 -5.35 -7.45
C GLY A 26 -22.19 -4.96 -7.23
N PRO A 27 -21.60 -5.37 -6.09
CA PRO A 27 -20.20 -5.11 -5.79
C PRO A 27 -19.26 -5.84 -6.75
N PRO A 28 -18.03 -5.33 -6.98
CA PRO A 28 -17.03 -6.03 -7.76
C PRO A 28 -16.63 -7.38 -7.15
N THR A 29 -16.44 -8.38 -8.00
CA THR A 29 -15.79 -9.64 -7.61
C THR A 29 -14.31 -9.58 -7.98
N ALA A 30 -13.42 -9.90 -7.04
CA ALA A 30 -11.97 -9.86 -7.26
C ALA A 30 -11.37 -11.26 -7.52
N ARG A 31 -10.45 -11.36 -8.49
CA ARG A 31 -9.75 -12.60 -8.83
C ARG A 31 -8.28 -12.31 -9.18
N ARG A 32 -7.35 -13.01 -8.53
CA ARG A 32 -5.92 -12.97 -8.90
C ARG A 32 -5.69 -13.66 -10.25
N LEU A 33 -4.80 -13.09 -11.05
CA LEU A 33 -4.42 -13.65 -12.34
C LEU A 33 -3.36 -14.74 -12.25
N GLU A 34 -2.45 -14.64 -11.27
CA GLU A 34 -1.35 -15.57 -11.07
C GLU A 34 -1.33 -16.15 -9.65
N HIS A 35 -0.43 -17.12 -9.43
CA HIS A 35 -0.16 -17.67 -8.11
C HIS A 35 0.33 -16.60 -7.12
N ASN A 36 0.06 -16.81 -5.83
CA ASN A 36 0.72 -16.04 -4.78
C ASN A 36 2.22 -16.33 -4.75
N VAL A 37 2.97 -15.43 -4.12
CA VAL A 37 4.41 -15.53 -3.96
C VAL A 37 4.74 -15.48 -2.46
N LEU A 38 5.64 -16.35 -2.01
CA LEU A 38 6.41 -16.21 -0.78
C LEU A 38 7.88 -16.12 -1.15
N THR A 39 8.51 -14.98 -0.84
CA THR A 39 9.94 -14.78 -1.02
C THR A 39 10.72 -15.40 0.15
N LEU A 40 11.74 -16.19 -0.18
CA LEU A 40 12.68 -16.82 0.76
C LEU A 40 14.07 -16.22 0.54
N ASP A 41 14.37 -15.16 1.29
CA ASP A 41 15.58 -14.34 1.19
C ASP A 41 16.57 -14.58 2.35
N TYR A 42 16.27 -15.56 3.21
CA TYR A 42 17.13 -16.05 4.29
C TYR A 42 17.41 -17.54 4.14
N VAL A 43 18.65 -17.93 4.40
CA VAL A 43 19.11 -19.31 4.21
C VAL A 43 20.02 -19.78 5.34
N ASP A 44 20.01 -21.08 5.58
CA ASP A 44 21.15 -21.75 6.20
C ASP A 44 22.14 -22.10 5.07
N ILE A 45 23.43 -21.88 5.28
CA ILE A 45 24.47 -22.22 4.31
C ILE A 45 25.66 -22.92 4.97
N THR A 46 26.15 -23.97 4.33
CA THR A 46 27.36 -24.70 4.68
C THR A 46 28.35 -24.68 3.53
N ALA A 47 29.56 -24.17 3.78
CA ALA A 47 30.67 -24.15 2.82
C ALA A 47 32.01 -24.20 3.58
N GLY A 48 33.03 -24.86 3.04
CA GLY A 48 34.35 -24.95 3.68
C GLY A 48 34.32 -25.55 5.10
N GLY A 49 33.40 -26.49 5.37
CA GLY A 49 33.22 -27.10 6.69
C GLY A 49 32.57 -26.20 7.75
N LYS A 50 32.13 -24.99 7.40
CA LYS A 50 31.48 -24.03 8.30
C LYS A 50 30.03 -23.81 7.93
N THR A 51 29.18 -23.64 8.94
CA THR A 51 27.74 -23.40 8.76
C THR A 51 27.34 -22.04 9.33
N ARG A 52 26.55 -21.29 8.58
CA ARG A 52 25.84 -20.09 9.03
C ARG A 52 24.35 -20.34 8.88
N LYS A 53 23.56 -19.95 9.88
CA LYS A 53 22.12 -20.17 9.88
C LYS A 53 21.38 -18.87 9.74
N ASN A 54 20.23 -18.89 9.06
CA ASN A 54 19.29 -17.79 9.06
C ASN A 54 19.91 -16.44 8.68
N ILE A 55 20.83 -16.46 7.70
CA ILE A 55 21.48 -15.26 7.20
C ILE A 55 20.86 -14.84 5.88
N TYR A 56 20.83 -13.53 5.64
CA TYR A 56 20.31 -12.95 4.41
C TYR A 56 21.10 -13.43 3.17
N PHE A 57 20.41 -13.68 2.05
CA PHE A 57 20.97 -14.36 0.88
C PHE A 57 22.26 -13.71 0.37
N TYR A 58 22.35 -12.38 0.35
CA TYR A 58 23.53 -11.67 -0.13
C TYR A 58 24.76 -11.97 0.74
N SER A 59 24.59 -12.02 2.06
CA SER A 59 25.63 -12.42 3.00
C SER A 59 26.00 -13.90 2.84
N ALA A 60 25.03 -14.76 2.55
CA ALA A 60 25.26 -16.17 2.26
C ALA A 60 26.04 -16.38 0.96
N ASN A 61 25.70 -15.64 -0.10
CA ASN A 61 26.39 -15.67 -1.39
C ASN A 61 27.86 -15.25 -1.23
N ARG A 62 28.12 -14.13 -0.54
CA ARG A 62 29.48 -13.70 -0.21
C ARG A 62 30.26 -14.76 0.58
N PHE A 63 29.61 -15.40 1.55
CA PHE A 63 30.20 -16.49 2.32
C PHE A 63 30.55 -17.69 1.43
N ALA A 64 29.68 -18.08 0.49
CA ALA A 64 29.91 -19.17 -0.45
C ALA A 64 31.18 -18.93 -1.30
N PHE A 65 31.30 -17.74 -1.90
CA PHE A 65 32.49 -17.38 -2.68
C PHE A 65 33.76 -17.39 -1.82
N GLN A 66 33.70 -16.83 -0.60
CA GLN A 66 34.84 -16.80 0.33
C GLN A 66 35.34 -18.18 0.73
N GLN A 67 34.43 -19.10 1.06
CA GLN A 67 34.82 -20.47 1.41
C GLN A 67 35.34 -21.28 0.20
N ASN A 68 35.10 -20.80 -1.02
CA ASN A 68 35.58 -21.41 -2.26
C ASN A 68 36.77 -20.63 -2.88
N GLY A 69 37.51 -19.88 -2.06
CA GLY A 69 38.81 -19.28 -2.44
C GLY A 69 38.73 -17.94 -3.18
N MET A 70 37.62 -17.21 -3.05
CA MET A 70 37.44 -15.88 -3.66
C MET A 70 37.34 -14.79 -2.59
N GLY A 71 37.95 -13.62 -2.79
CA GLY A 71 37.88 -12.53 -1.80
C GLY A 71 36.49 -11.90 -1.66
N ARG A 72 35.71 -11.88 -2.76
CA ARG A 72 34.34 -11.35 -2.86
C ARG A 72 33.55 -12.07 -3.95
N ASN A 73 32.24 -11.83 -4.04
CA ASN A 73 31.48 -12.14 -5.24
C ASN A 73 32.03 -11.27 -6.39
N PRO A 74 32.58 -11.85 -7.47
CA PRO A 74 33.10 -11.07 -8.59
C PRO A 74 32.02 -10.22 -9.28
N TRP A 75 30.76 -10.66 -9.29
CA TRP A 75 29.69 -10.04 -10.07
C TRP A 75 29.14 -8.74 -9.46
N ASP A 76 29.45 -8.46 -8.19
CA ASP A 76 29.06 -7.22 -7.50
C ASP A 76 29.72 -5.95 -8.06
N SER A 77 30.79 -6.08 -8.85
CA SER A 77 31.58 -4.93 -9.34
C SER A 77 32.33 -5.21 -10.64
N ALA A 78 31.99 -6.27 -11.38
CA ALA A 78 32.85 -6.75 -12.46
C ALA A 78 32.76 -5.90 -13.73
N VAL A 79 33.85 -5.18 -14.00
CA VAL A 79 34.49 -5.19 -15.32
C VAL A 79 35.57 -6.27 -15.26
N GLN A 80 35.57 -7.22 -16.18
CA GLN A 80 36.62 -8.25 -16.27
C GLN A 80 37.46 -8.06 -17.53
N PHE A 81 38.74 -8.44 -17.47
CA PHE A 81 39.57 -8.54 -18.66
C PHE A 81 39.36 -9.91 -19.33
N ARG A 82 38.85 -9.90 -20.57
CA ARG A 82 38.55 -11.10 -21.36
C ARG A 82 37.67 -12.10 -20.60
N ASP A 83 38.18 -13.30 -20.32
CA ASP A 83 37.44 -14.42 -19.75
C ASP A 83 38.14 -15.04 -18.52
N GLU A 84 39.00 -14.28 -17.84
CA GLU A 84 39.78 -14.76 -16.69
C GLU A 84 38.90 -15.31 -15.56
N LEU A 85 37.82 -14.60 -15.21
CA LEU A 85 36.89 -15.05 -14.18
C LEU A 85 36.08 -16.25 -14.67
N ILE A 86 35.64 -16.22 -15.93
CA ILE A 86 34.82 -17.26 -16.55
C ILE A 86 35.57 -18.60 -16.64
N LYS A 87 36.88 -18.56 -16.94
CA LYS A 87 37.73 -19.76 -17.04
C LYS A 87 38.29 -20.24 -15.71
N LYS A 88 38.03 -19.54 -14.60
CA LYS A 88 38.56 -19.92 -13.29
C LYS A 88 38.08 -21.33 -12.91
N LYS A 89 39.04 -22.19 -12.58
CA LYS A 89 38.79 -23.53 -12.04
C LYS A 89 38.76 -23.48 -10.51
N PHE A 90 37.91 -24.32 -9.95
CA PHE A 90 37.79 -24.53 -8.51
C PHE A 90 38.16 -25.98 -8.15
N PRO A 91 38.59 -26.24 -6.91
CA PRO A 91 38.88 -27.61 -6.45
C PRO A 91 37.71 -28.57 -6.64
N ALA A 92 37.97 -29.86 -6.84
CA ALA A 92 36.90 -30.84 -7.09
C ALA A 92 35.97 -31.06 -5.89
N ASP A 93 36.48 -30.83 -4.67
CA ASP A 93 35.76 -30.90 -3.40
C ASP A 93 35.15 -29.55 -2.98
N SER A 94 35.30 -28.50 -3.81
CA SER A 94 34.66 -27.20 -3.60
C SER A 94 33.14 -27.28 -3.75
N GLY A 95 32.43 -26.32 -3.18
CA GLY A 95 30.98 -26.25 -3.25
C GLY A 95 30.36 -25.57 -2.05
N PHE A 96 29.04 -25.64 -2.01
CA PHE A 96 28.25 -25.30 -0.84
C PHE A 96 26.92 -26.04 -0.86
N GLU A 97 26.29 -26.10 0.30
CA GLU A 97 24.90 -26.49 0.47
C GLU A 97 24.14 -25.34 1.11
N ALA A 98 22.99 -24.96 0.55
CA ALA A 98 22.11 -23.93 1.10
C ALA A 98 20.70 -24.50 1.30
N ALA A 99 20.04 -24.12 2.39
CA ALA A 99 18.72 -24.58 2.76
C ALA A 99 17.76 -23.40 2.98
N TYR A 100 16.71 -23.36 2.16
CA TYR A 100 15.59 -22.44 2.29
C TYR A 100 14.49 -23.11 3.12
N ARG A 101 13.95 -22.40 4.11
CA ARG A 101 12.89 -22.90 5.00
C ARG A 101 11.59 -22.13 4.79
N PHE A 102 10.47 -22.85 4.85
CA PHE A 102 9.14 -22.24 4.87
C PHE A 102 8.16 -23.17 5.61
N THR A 103 7.09 -22.59 6.15
CA THR A 103 6.12 -23.33 6.97
C THR A 103 4.74 -23.31 6.32
N ILE A 104 4.09 -24.47 6.28
CA ILE A 104 2.69 -24.64 5.86
C ILE A 104 1.85 -24.97 7.11
N GLU A 105 0.85 -24.17 7.43
CA GLU A 105 0.16 -24.29 8.72
C GLU A 105 -0.79 -25.50 8.80
N LYS A 106 -1.70 -25.66 7.83
CA LYS A 106 -2.81 -26.63 7.94
C LYS A 106 -2.90 -27.61 6.78
N GLN A 107 -2.73 -27.13 5.55
CA GLN A 107 -2.94 -27.94 4.35
C GLN A 107 -1.94 -27.55 3.27
N VAL A 108 -1.30 -28.55 2.67
CA VAL A 108 -0.44 -28.34 1.50
C VAL A 108 -1.29 -27.86 0.32
N PRO A 109 -0.99 -26.69 -0.28
CA PRO A 109 -1.74 -26.17 -1.43
C PRO A 109 -1.77 -27.15 -2.60
N LYS A 110 -2.89 -27.16 -3.35
CA LYS A 110 -3.06 -28.06 -4.51
C LYS A 110 -2.02 -27.80 -5.60
N LYS A 111 -1.63 -26.53 -5.76
CA LYS A 111 -0.54 -26.09 -6.62
C LYS A 111 0.53 -25.49 -5.72
N LEU A 112 1.72 -26.08 -5.74
CA LEU A 112 2.85 -25.63 -4.95
C LEU A 112 4.15 -25.86 -5.72
N TYR A 113 4.85 -24.76 -5.99
CA TYR A 113 6.12 -24.75 -6.69
C TYR A 113 7.14 -23.98 -5.87
N ILE A 114 8.41 -24.29 -6.07
CA ILE A 114 9.50 -23.38 -5.73
C ILE A 114 10.21 -22.97 -7.02
N VAL A 115 10.63 -21.72 -7.08
CA VAL A 115 11.44 -21.17 -8.15
C VAL A 115 12.83 -20.92 -7.62
N ILE A 116 13.81 -21.41 -8.37
CA ILE A 116 15.24 -21.28 -8.07
C ILE A 116 15.90 -20.79 -9.35
N GLU A 117 16.74 -19.77 -9.24
CA GLU A 117 17.53 -19.27 -10.37
C GLU A 117 18.62 -20.27 -10.74
N ARG A 118 18.80 -20.48 -12.05
CA ARG A 118 19.77 -21.42 -12.63
C ARG A 118 19.75 -22.80 -11.95
N PRO A 119 18.58 -23.48 -11.88
CA PRO A 119 18.47 -24.76 -11.19
C PRO A 119 19.27 -25.87 -11.87
N ASP A 120 19.74 -25.65 -13.10
CA ASP A 120 20.70 -26.50 -13.82
C ASP A 120 22.04 -26.64 -13.09
N LEU A 121 22.41 -25.67 -12.25
CA LEU A 121 23.68 -25.66 -11.52
C LEU A 121 23.62 -26.46 -10.21
N TYR A 122 22.44 -26.91 -9.78
CA TYR A 122 22.25 -27.47 -8.46
C TYR A 122 21.64 -28.87 -8.48
N SER A 123 22.06 -29.70 -7.52
CA SER A 123 21.23 -30.82 -7.06
C SER A 123 20.24 -30.28 -6.02
N ILE A 124 18.95 -30.62 -6.17
CA ILE A 124 17.87 -30.00 -5.39
C ILE A 124 17.03 -31.06 -4.69
N LYS A 125 16.78 -30.85 -3.39
CA LYS A 125 15.91 -31.70 -2.57
C LYS A 125 14.86 -30.88 -1.85
N CYS A 126 13.64 -31.39 -1.73
CA CYS A 126 12.62 -30.86 -0.84
C CYS A 126 12.31 -31.93 0.22
N ASN A 127 12.50 -31.61 1.50
CA ASN A 127 12.34 -32.54 2.62
C ASN A 127 13.09 -33.87 2.40
N GLY A 128 14.33 -33.80 1.89
CA GLY A 128 15.17 -34.96 1.58
C GLY A 128 14.85 -35.66 0.25
N LYS A 129 13.68 -35.42 -0.36
CA LYS A 129 13.28 -36.00 -1.65
C LYS A 129 13.85 -35.19 -2.81
N ALA A 130 14.53 -35.85 -3.75
CA ALA A 130 15.04 -35.20 -4.95
C ALA A 130 13.91 -34.61 -5.80
N VAL A 131 14.08 -33.37 -6.24
CA VAL A 131 13.15 -32.64 -7.12
C VAL A 131 13.93 -32.00 -8.27
N LYS A 132 13.26 -31.73 -9.38
CA LYS A 132 13.89 -31.16 -10.58
C LYS A 132 13.01 -30.07 -11.19
N ALA A 133 13.66 -29.11 -11.84
CA ALA A 133 12.97 -28.09 -12.62
C ALA A 133 12.15 -28.73 -13.74
N ILE A 134 10.95 -28.21 -13.96
CA ILE A 134 10.08 -28.64 -15.05
C ILE A 134 10.67 -28.10 -16.36
N LYS A 135 10.87 -28.99 -17.32
CA LYS A 135 11.45 -28.63 -18.63
C LYS A 135 10.63 -27.51 -19.29
N ARG A 136 11.31 -26.45 -19.73
CA ARG A 136 10.71 -25.26 -20.39
C ARG A 136 9.60 -24.59 -19.56
N SER A 137 9.72 -24.63 -18.23
CA SER A 137 8.84 -23.87 -17.33
C SER A 137 9.68 -22.95 -16.45
N TRP A 138 9.38 -21.66 -16.51
CA TRP A 138 10.06 -20.62 -15.75
C TRP A 138 9.06 -19.63 -15.14
N TRP A 139 9.55 -18.69 -14.32
CA TRP A 139 8.76 -17.61 -13.73
C TRP A 139 9.54 -16.31 -13.76
N LEU A 140 8.96 -15.25 -14.36
CA LEU A 140 9.59 -13.96 -14.65
C LEU A 140 10.74 -14.01 -15.67
N ASP A 141 11.84 -14.70 -15.36
CA ASP A 141 13.00 -14.86 -16.24
C ASP A 141 13.20 -16.32 -16.65
N LYS A 142 13.79 -16.59 -17.82
CA LYS A 142 14.03 -17.96 -18.30
C LYS A 142 14.98 -18.76 -17.41
N SER A 143 15.83 -18.07 -16.64
CA SER A 143 16.76 -18.66 -15.68
C SER A 143 16.07 -19.05 -14.38
N PHE A 144 14.87 -18.54 -14.11
CA PHE A 144 14.10 -18.78 -12.88
C PHE A 144 13.24 -20.03 -13.06
N GLY A 145 13.86 -21.21 -12.94
CA GLY A 145 13.20 -22.48 -13.25
C GLY A 145 12.18 -22.89 -12.19
N LYS A 146 11.01 -23.33 -12.64
CA LYS A 146 9.90 -23.74 -11.76
C LYS A 146 10.01 -25.23 -11.39
N ILE A 147 9.97 -25.54 -10.11
CA ILE A 147 10.09 -26.90 -9.56
C ILE A 147 8.81 -27.24 -8.81
N ASN A 148 8.13 -28.33 -9.18
CA ASN A 148 6.94 -28.79 -8.45
C ASN A 148 7.36 -29.50 -7.15
N ILE A 149 6.94 -28.97 -6.02
CA ILE A 149 7.25 -29.52 -4.69
C ILE A 149 6.01 -30.05 -3.96
N LYS A 150 4.82 -30.01 -4.57
CA LYS A 150 3.55 -30.40 -3.95
C LYS A 150 3.57 -31.79 -3.32
N THR A 151 4.27 -32.76 -3.93
CA THR A 151 4.34 -34.15 -3.42
C THR A 151 5.48 -34.41 -2.44
N ALA A 152 6.38 -33.43 -2.25
CA ALA A 152 7.49 -33.49 -1.31
C ALA A 152 7.25 -32.63 -0.06
N ALA A 153 6.46 -31.57 -0.21
CA ALA A 153 6.06 -30.69 0.87
C ALA A 153 5.09 -31.37 1.85
N LYS A 154 5.10 -30.91 3.10
CA LYS A 154 4.28 -31.39 4.21
C LYS A 154 3.71 -30.22 5.02
N VAL A 155 2.71 -30.49 5.84
CA VAL A 155 2.27 -29.56 6.89
C VAL A 155 3.39 -29.41 7.93
N GLY A 156 3.56 -28.21 8.47
CA GLY A 156 4.67 -27.81 9.32
C GLY A 156 5.84 -27.23 8.52
N GLU A 157 7.04 -27.35 9.09
CA GLU A 157 8.27 -26.85 8.48
C GLU A 157 8.69 -27.70 7.27
N ASN A 158 9.08 -27.01 6.21
CA ASN A 158 9.63 -27.57 4.98
C ASN A 158 11.01 -26.99 4.72
N THR A 159 11.90 -27.82 4.19
CA THR A 159 13.25 -27.41 3.78
C THR A 159 13.47 -27.76 2.32
N VAL A 160 13.88 -26.77 1.53
CA VAL A 160 14.42 -27.00 0.18
C VAL A 160 15.91 -26.74 0.20
N THR A 161 16.68 -27.78 -0.08
CA THR A 161 18.14 -27.76 -0.09
C THR A 161 18.64 -27.74 -1.53
N ILE A 162 19.55 -26.83 -1.83
CA ILE A 162 20.34 -26.82 -3.06
C ILE A 162 21.79 -27.13 -2.73
N LYS A 163 22.45 -27.91 -3.58
CA LYS A 163 23.88 -28.22 -3.44
C LYS A 163 24.60 -28.03 -4.77
N ALA A 164 25.66 -27.24 -4.71
CA ALA A 164 26.62 -26.99 -5.78
C ALA A 164 27.90 -27.80 -5.51
N SER A 165 28.32 -28.64 -6.46
CA SER A 165 29.57 -29.42 -6.35
C SER A 165 29.99 -29.99 -7.72
N PRO A 166 31.21 -29.71 -8.22
CA PRO A 166 32.13 -28.69 -7.69
C PRO A 166 31.57 -27.27 -7.83
N PHE A 167 32.12 -26.32 -7.09
CA PHE A 167 31.80 -24.90 -7.26
C PHE A 167 32.26 -24.40 -8.64
N THR A 168 31.57 -23.39 -9.16
CA THR A 168 31.94 -22.66 -10.39
C THR A 168 31.59 -21.20 -10.22
N ILE A 169 32.16 -20.34 -11.07
CA ILE A 169 31.94 -18.90 -11.04
C ILE A 169 30.47 -18.48 -11.21
N TYR A 170 29.63 -19.38 -11.74
CA TYR A 170 28.21 -19.13 -12.04
C TYR A 170 27.26 -19.41 -10.87
N HIS A 171 27.76 -19.94 -9.74
CA HIS A 171 26.90 -20.29 -8.60
C HIS A 171 26.65 -19.07 -7.70
N GLU A 172 25.94 -18.07 -8.24
CA GLU A 172 25.39 -16.96 -7.45
C GLU A 172 24.17 -17.43 -6.67
N LEU A 173 24.28 -17.39 -5.34
CA LEU A 173 23.17 -17.76 -4.46
C LEU A 173 22.19 -16.59 -4.33
N GLU A 174 20.96 -16.78 -4.81
CA GLU A 174 19.90 -15.78 -4.86
C GLU A 174 18.68 -16.19 -4.00
N PRO A 175 17.69 -15.31 -3.76
CA PRO A 175 16.43 -15.70 -3.12
C PRO A 175 15.70 -16.80 -3.89
N ALA A 176 14.93 -17.62 -3.16
CA ALA A 176 14.00 -18.57 -3.77
C ALA A 176 12.56 -18.08 -3.59
N TYR A 177 11.64 -18.55 -4.44
CA TYR A 177 10.24 -18.11 -4.40
C TYR A 177 9.29 -19.30 -4.37
N VAL A 178 8.45 -19.40 -3.34
CA VAL A 178 7.39 -20.40 -3.30
C VAL A 178 6.15 -19.82 -3.97
N LEU A 179 5.61 -20.53 -4.95
CA LEU A 179 4.43 -20.14 -5.72
C LEU A 179 3.27 -21.11 -5.47
N GLY A 180 2.06 -20.58 -5.32
CA GLY A 180 0.87 -21.41 -5.23
C GLY A 180 -0.44 -20.67 -4.95
N ASP A 181 -1.50 -21.45 -4.83
CA ASP A 181 -2.84 -20.96 -4.48
C ASP A 181 -2.96 -20.96 -2.95
N PHE A 182 -2.38 -19.95 -2.31
CA PHE A 182 -2.35 -19.77 -0.86
C PHE A 182 -2.35 -18.29 -0.48
N ALA A 183 -2.64 -18.02 0.79
CA ALA A 183 -2.39 -16.72 1.43
C ALA A 183 -1.23 -16.82 2.43
N LEU A 184 -0.69 -15.67 2.83
CA LEU A 184 0.36 -15.55 3.82
C LEU A 184 -0.13 -14.90 5.10
N LYS A 185 0.34 -15.43 6.23
CA LYS A 185 0.16 -14.85 7.56
C LYS A 185 1.52 -14.45 8.10
N ALA A 186 1.69 -13.17 8.43
CA ALA A 186 2.90 -12.68 9.10
C ALA A 186 3.02 -13.32 10.48
N VAL A 187 4.24 -13.70 10.85
CA VAL A 187 4.61 -14.23 12.17
C VAL A 187 5.93 -13.58 12.63
N ASP A 188 6.40 -13.91 13.83
CA ASP A 188 7.62 -13.31 14.42
C ASP A 188 8.89 -13.57 13.61
N SER A 189 8.89 -14.58 12.74
CA SER A 189 9.94 -14.81 11.76
C SER A 189 9.34 -15.08 10.38
N GLY A 190 9.23 -14.01 9.59
CA GLY A 190 8.72 -14.05 8.23
C GLY A 190 7.22 -14.34 8.15
N PHE A 191 6.87 -15.29 7.27
CA PHE A 191 5.50 -15.63 6.94
C PHE A 191 5.27 -17.13 6.95
N VAL A 192 4.04 -17.53 7.26
CA VAL A 192 3.56 -18.92 7.08
C VAL A 192 2.50 -18.99 5.99
N ILE A 193 2.52 -20.10 5.24
CA ILE A 193 1.53 -20.43 4.22
C ILE A 193 0.24 -20.90 4.90
N VAL A 194 -0.87 -20.23 4.59
CA VAL A 194 -2.22 -20.55 5.07
C VAL A 194 -3.18 -20.77 3.90
N ALA A 195 -4.39 -21.26 4.21
CA ALA A 195 -5.43 -21.44 3.21
C ALA A 195 -5.70 -20.13 2.44
N ASP A 196 -5.95 -20.27 1.14
CA ASP A 196 -6.21 -19.13 0.28
C ASP A 196 -7.53 -18.43 0.63
N ARG A 197 -7.66 -17.15 0.31
CA ARG A 197 -8.86 -16.36 0.62
C ARG A 197 -9.26 -15.38 -0.50
N PRO A 198 -10.54 -15.14 -0.75
CA PRO A 198 -10.96 -14.09 -1.68
C PRO A 198 -10.38 -12.72 -1.29
N LEU A 199 -9.99 -11.92 -2.28
CA LEU A 199 -9.66 -10.51 -2.08
C LEU A 199 -10.94 -9.71 -1.88
N GLY A 200 -10.93 -8.82 -0.91
CA GLY A 200 -11.97 -7.82 -0.69
C GLY A 200 -11.54 -6.45 -1.22
N LEU A 201 -12.52 -5.60 -1.54
CA LEU A 201 -12.29 -4.20 -1.89
C LEU A 201 -12.08 -3.32 -0.66
N GLU A 202 -12.55 -3.76 0.51
CA GLU A 202 -12.58 -2.92 1.70
C GLU A 202 -12.32 -3.72 2.97
N HIS A 203 -11.12 -3.56 3.52
CA HIS A 203 -10.94 -3.50 4.96
C HIS A 203 -10.17 -2.21 5.20
N ARG A 204 -10.85 -1.11 5.56
CA ARG A 204 -10.13 0.05 6.08
C ARG A 204 -9.47 -0.40 7.38
N ARG A 205 -8.15 -0.29 7.49
CA ARG A 205 -7.59 -0.19 8.83
C ARG A 205 -8.04 1.15 9.35
N GLU A 206 -8.43 1.18 10.60
CA GLU A 206 -8.69 2.45 11.27
C GLU A 206 -7.37 3.20 11.52
N THR A 207 -6.32 3.11 10.69
CA THR A 207 -5.02 3.75 10.99
C THR A 207 -4.66 4.77 9.92
N HIS A 208 -4.05 5.89 10.33
CA HIS A 208 -3.70 6.99 9.43
C HIS A 208 -2.22 6.96 9.03
N SER A 209 -1.91 7.46 7.82
CA SER A 209 -0.57 7.69 7.29
C SER A 209 0.23 8.63 8.17
N THR A 210 1.55 8.63 7.99
CA THR A 210 2.47 9.62 8.57
C THR A 210 2.99 10.61 7.53
N THR A 211 2.65 10.43 6.25
CA THR A 211 2.98 11.33 5.14
C THR A 211 2.00 12.48 5.14
N PRO A 212 2.41 13.71 5.43
CA PRO A 212 1.45 14.69 5.90
C PRO A 212 0.94 15.64 4.79
N ASP A 213 1.70 15.87 3.72
CA ASP A 213 1.22 16.57 2.52
C ASP A 213 0.22 15.71 1.75
N GLY A 214 -0.95 16.27 1.45
CA GLY A 214 -2.03 15.57 0.77
C GLY A 214 -2.79 14.58 1.65
N SER A 215 -2.63 14.64 2.98
CA SER A 215 -3.34 13.73 3.88
C SER A 215 -3.67 14.26 5.28
N MET A 216 -3.20 15.44 5.66
CA MET A 216 -3.46 16.02 6.98
C MET A 216 -3.65 17.53 6.87
N TRP A 217 -4.41 18.10 7.80
CA TRP A 217 -4.51 19.55 7.97
C TRP A 217 -3.48 20.06 8.97
N LEU A 218 -2.95 21.25 8.69
CA LEU A 218 -2.12 22.02 9.62
C LEU A 218 -2.45 23.51 9.47
N SER A 219 -2.64 24.21 10.59
CA SER A 219 -2.82 25.66 10.63
C SER A 219 -1.58 26.39 10.10
N ASN A 220 -1.73 27.69 9.81
CA ASN A 220 -0.60 28.56 9.45
C ASN A 220 0.39 28.79 10.60
N GLY A 221 -0.04 28.55 11.84
CA GLY A 221 0.72 28.92 13.04
C GLY A 221 1.00 30.42 13.10
N ILE A 222 2.00 30.79 13.89
CA ILE A 222 2.41 32.17 14.17
C ILE A 222 3.90 32.31 13.85
N GLY A 223 4.25 33.24 12.96
CA GLY A 223 5.63 33.60 12.66
C GLY A 223 6.41 32.58 11.83
N PHE A 224 5.75 31.59 11.24
CA PHE A 224 6.40 30.59 10.39
C PHE A 224 6.86 31.15 9.04
N ASN A 225 6.02 32.01 8.44
CA ASN A 225 6.33 32.67 7.18
C ASN A 225 5.73 34.08 7.18
N SER A 226 6.56 35.11 6.95
CA SER A 226 6.14 36.52 6.96
C SER A 226 5.09 36.88 5.90
N ASN A 227 4.87 36.01 4.92
CA ASN A 227 3.90 36.21 3.85
C ASN A 227 2.60 35.40 4.03
N ILE A 228 2.39 34.81 5.21
CA ILE A 228 1.20 34.03 5.54
C ILE A 228 0.58 34.65 6.80
N THR A 229 -0.74 34.77 6.83
CA THR A 229 -1.46 35.29 8.00
C THR A 229 -1.27 34.35 9.19
N ASN A 230 -0.88 34.92 10.32
CA ASN A 230 -0.76 34.17 11.58
C ASN A 230 -2.13 33.66 12.02
N ASP A 231 -2.16 32.43 12.53
CA ASP A 231 -3.32 31.81 13.15
C ASP A 231 -3.02 31.49 14.60
N GLY A 232 -3.60 32.30 15.48
CA GLY A 232 -3.50 32.18 16.93
C GLY A 232 -4.79 31.72 17.59
N ASP A 233 -5.85 31.44 16.83
CA ASP A 233 -7.15 31.01 17.35
C ASP A 233 -7.77 29.95 16.40
N PRO A 234 -7.17 28.75 16.35
CA PRO A 234 -7.47 27.80 15.29
C PRO A 234 -8.82 27.10 15.48
N PHE A 235 -9.61 27.05 14.41
CA PHE A 235 -10.89 26.35 14.37
C PHE A 235 -11.13 25.64 13.03
N ILE A 236 -12.01 24.63 13.05
CA ILE A 236 -12.51 23.94 11.85
C ILE A 236 -14.02 23.82 11.94
N ILE A 237 -14.75 24.08 10.86
CA ILE A 237 -16.19 23.87 10.74
C ILE A 237 -16.47 22.83 9.66
N PHE A 238 -17.22 21.79 10.01
CA PHE A 238 -17.68 20.74 9.12
C PHE A 238 -19.16 20.97 8.75
N ASP A 239 -19.54 20.73 7.50
CA ASP A 239 -20.95 20.60 7.07
C ASP A 239 -21.24 19.11 6.84
N LEU A 240 -22.22 18.56 7.57
CA LEU A 240 -22.63 17.16 7.47
C LEU A 240 -23.48 16.88 6.20
N GLY A 241 -23.85 17.92 5.45
CA GLY A 241 -24.64 17.86 4.22
C GLY A 241 -26.16 17.93 4.45
N SER A 242 -26.62 17.47 5.62
CA SER A 242 -28.01 17.58 6.06
C SER A 242 -28.10 17.67 7.57
N VAL A 243 -29.27 18.07 8.08
CA VAL A 243 -29.57 18.00 9.52
C VAL A 243 -29.68 16.53 9.93
N VAL A 244 -28.93 16.13 10.96
CA VAL A 244 -28.84 14.74 11.44
C VAL A 244 -28.84 14.65 12.96
N ASP A 245 -29.12 13.45 13.45
CA ASP A 245 -28.87 13.05 14.83
C ASP A 245 -27.48 12.41 14.94
N LEU A 246 -26.51 13.20 15.41
CA LEU A 246 -25.12 12.82 15.55
C LEU A 246 -24.89 12.04 16.85
N HIS A 247 -24.16 10.92 16.74
CA HIS A 247 -23.91 10.02 17.87
C HIS A 247 -22.43 9.77 18.15
N THR A 248 -21.58 9.78 17.13
CA THR A 248 -20.17 9.42 17.29
C THR A 248 -19.30 10.21 16.34
N ILE A 249 -18.14 10.64 16.84
CA ILE A 249 -17.07 11.24 16.05
C ILE A 249 -15.84 10.36 16.26
N LYS A 250 -15.17 9.97 15.17
CA LYS A 250 -13.83 9.37 15.21
C LYS A 250 -12.83 10.44 14.77
N ILE A 251 -11.75 10.60 15.53
CA ILE A 251 -10.70 11.59 15.26
C ILE A 251 -9.36 10.89 15.17
N TRP A 252 -8.64 11.11 14.07
CA TRP A 252 -7.22 10.84 13.96
C TRP A 252 -6.47 12.15 14.15
N ASN A 253 -5.63 12.19 15.16
CA ASN A 253 -4.83 13.37 15.47
C ASN A 253 -3.64 13.51 14.49
N TYR A 254 -3.01 14.69 14.44
CA TYR A 254 -1.88 14.96 13.54
C TYR A 254 -0.73 13.95 13.74
N ASN A 255 -0.36 13.24 12.67
CA ASN A 255 0.46 12.02 12.75
C ASN A 255 1.78 12.08 11.97
N GLU A 256 2.33 13.27 11.73
CA GLU A 256 3.64 13.40 11.08
C GLU A 256 4.76 12.80 11.93
N THR A 257 5.61 11.97 11.33
CA THR A 257 6.75 11.34 12.02
C THR A 257 7.64 12.40 12.67
N ASN A 258 7.93 12.24 13.96
CA ASN A 258 8.70 13.18 14.81
C ASN A 258 8.06 14.55 15.09
N LEU A 259 6.84 14.82 14.60
CA LEU A 259 6.16 16.11 14.75
C LEU A 259 4.71 15.98 15.28
N THR A 260 4.41 14.88 15.97
CA THR A 260 3.07 14.60 16.52
C THR A 260 2.65 15.56 17.64
N GLY A 261 3.59 16.31 18.21
CA GLY A 261 3.32 17.38 19.18
C GLY A 261 2.45 18.51 18.63
N ARG A 262 2.40 18.67 17.30
CA ARG A 262 1.48 19.59 16.61
C ARG A 262 0.01 19.12 16.65
N GLY A 263 -0.28 17.93 17.16
CA GLY A 263 -1.66 17.45 17.28
C GLY A 263 -2.48 18.27 18.27
N ALA A 264 -3.77 18.42 18.01
CA ALA A 264 -4.72 19.01 18.95
C ALA A 264 -4.78 18.20 20.24
N ARG A 265 -4.81 18.87 21.40
CA ARG A 265 -4.84 18.24 22.73
C ARG A 265 -6.17 18.44 23.43
N GLN A 266 -6.71 19.65 23.42
CA GLN A 266 -8.04 19.93 23.99
C GLN A 266 -8.89 20.61 22.93
N VAL A 267 -10.06 20.06 22.64
CA VAL A 267 -10.96 20.55 21.59
C VAL A 267 -12.35 20.74 22.16
N ARG A 268 -12.91 21.94 22.00
CA ARG A 268 -14.33 22.22 22.26
C ARG A 268 -15.14 21.98 21.00
N ILE A 269 -16.22 21.22 21.12
CA ILE A 269 -17.09 20.88 20.01
C ILE A 269 -18.46 21.52 20.24
N THR A 270 -18.93 22.25 19.22
CA THR A 270 -20.26 22.87 19.19
C THR A 270 -20.97 22.58 17.88
N GLY A 271 -22.31 22.61 17.90
CA GLY A 271 -23.16 22.30 16.75
C GLY A 271 -24.08 23.46 16.39
N SER A 272 -24.48 23.48 15.11
CA SER A 272 -25.48 24.40 14.56
C SER A 272 -26.34 23.70 13.50
N ALA A 273 -27.60 24.11 13.37
CA ALA A 273 -28.45 23.71 12.26
C ALA A 273 -28.20 24.54 10.98
N THR A 274 -27.62 25.74 11.11
CA THR A 274 -27.59 26.74 10.02
C THR A 274 -26.19 27.18 9.59
N GLY A 275 -25.17 26.97 10.41
CA GLY A 275 -23.77 27.29 10.09
C GLY A 275 -23.43 28.79 10.11
N LYS A 276 -24.39 29.66 10.43
CA LYS A 276 -24.17 31.12 10.50
C LYS A 276 -23.34 31.52 11.72
N ASP A 277 -22.65 32.65 11.66
CA ASP A 277 -21.97 33.22 12.82
C ASP A 277 -22.90 33.37 14.02
N GLY A 278 -22.39 33.02 15.20
CA GLY A 278 -23.17 33.00 16.45
C GLY A 278 -24.22 31.89 16.55
N SER A 279 -24.41 31.05 15.52
CA SER A 279 -25.39 29.96 15.55
C SER A 279 -24.89 28.65 16.18
N PHE A 280 -23.60 28.57 16.53
CA PHE A 280 -22.97 27.41 17.17
C PHE A 280 -23.27 27.33 18.66
N THR A 281 -24.55 27.22 19.00
CA THR A 281 -25.05 27.27 20.38
C THR A 281 -25.34 25.90 20.99
N ILE A 282 -25.23 24.81 20.23
CA ILE A 282 -25.50 23.45 20.73
C ILE A 282 -24.18 22.88 21.29
N PRO A 283 -24.01 22.74 22.62
CA PRO A 283 -22.76 22.24 23.18
C PRO A 283 -22.67 20.71 23.02
N LEU A 284 -21.59 20.23 22.41
CA LEU A 284 -21.32 18.79 22.26
C LEU A 284 -20.27 18.29 23.27
N GLY A 285 -19.47 19.20 23.81
CA GLY A 285 -18.53 18.94 24.91
C GLY A 285 -17.13 19.50 24.66
N THR A 286 -16.26 19.35 25.65
CA THR A 286 -14.82 19.63 25.53
C THR A 286 -14.07 18.34 25.79
N PHE A 287 -13.20 17.94 24.84
CA PHE A 287 -12.56 16.64 24.83
C PHE A 287 -11.05 16.78 24.84
N ASN A 288 -10.38 15.87 25.54
CA ASN A 288 -8.94 15.67 25.39
C ASN A 288 -8.70 14.66 24.27
N ILE A 289 -7.86 15.03 23.30
CA ILE A 289 -7.50 14.19 22.17
C ILE A 289 -6.09 13.67 22.37
N ASP A 290 -5.91 12.34 22.29
CA ASP A 290 -4.63 11.68 22.50
C ASP A 290 -3.63 12.07 21.41
N GLN A 291 -2.35 12.18 21.79
CA GLN A 291 -1.26 12.46 20.84
C GLN A 291 -1.07 11.26 19.90
N ALA A 292 -0.85 11.53 18.62
CA ALA A 292 -0.55 10.46 17.66
C ALA A 292 0.84 9.86 17.89
N THR A 293 1.07 8.65 17.40
CA THR A 293 2.32 7.91 17.65
C THR A 293 3.43 8.19 16.62
N GLY A 294 3.11 8.85 15.51
CA GLY A 294 4.05 9.07 14.40
C GLY A 294 4.27 7.80 13.58
N GLY A 295 3.32 6.86 13.68
CA GLY A 295 3.31 5.54 13.06
C GLY A 295 1.88 5.09 12.78
N SER A 296 1.58 3.80 12.99
CA SER A 296 0.21 3.26 12.80
C SER A 296 -0.70 3.65 13.97
N THR A 297 -1.42 4.77 13.88
CA THR A 297 -2.27 5.29 14.96
C THR A 297 -3.77 5.08 14.66
N PRO A 298 -4.54 4.40 15.53
CA PRO A 298 -5.99 4.27 15.40
C PRO A 298 -6.75 5.58 15.72
N PRO A 299 -8.05 5.73 15.41
CA PRO A 299 -8.81 6.90 15.84
C PRO A 299 -9.06 6.84 17.33
N GLN A 300 -9.20 8.02 17.93
CA GLN A 300 -9.95 8.16 19.16
C GLN A 300 -11.43 8.27 18.83
N THR A 301 -12.26 7.52 19.56
CA THR A 301 -13.72 7.55 19.39
C THR A 301 -14.36 8.41 20.47
N LEU A 302 -15.03 9.48 20.07
CA LEU A 302 -15.84 10.34 20.94
C LEU A 302 -17.31 9.96 20.81
N LYS A 303 -17.94 9.65 21.93
CA LYS A 303 -19.40 9.48 22.00
C LYS A 303 -20.04 10.84 22.20
N ILE A 304 -20.91 11.23 21.28
CA ILE A 304 -21.56 12.53 21.22
C ILE A 304 -23.08 12.28 21.24
N GLY A 305 -23.87 13.17 21.82
CA GLY A 305 -25.32 13.10 21.71
C GLY A 305 -25.85 14.46 21.28
N ALA A 306 -26.14 14.62 19.98
CA ALA A 306 -26.72 15.85 19.47
C ALA A 306 -27.78 15.54 18.42
N THR A 307 -28.96 16.14 18.56
CA THR A 307 -30.05 16.05 17.60
C THR A 307 -30.17 17.35 16.81
N GLY A 308 -30.61 17.26 15.56
CA GLY A 308 -30.88 18.45 14.76
C GLY A 308 -29.64 19.29 14.40
N VAL A 309 -28.45 18.69 14.31
CA VAL A 309 -27.21 19.37 13.93
C VAL A 309 -26.88 19.14 12.45
N ARG A 310 -26.37 20.16 11.77
CA ARG A 310 -25.81 20.05 10.41
C ARG A 310 -24.36 20.50 10.37
N TYR A 311 -24.01 21.54 11.10
CA TYR A 311 -22.67 22.09 11.15
C TYR A 311 -22.02 21.78 12.50
N ILE A 312 -20.76 21.38 12.49
CA ILE A 312 -19.99 21.05 13.69
C ILE A 312 -18.72 21.89 13.69
N MET A 313 -18.50 22.67 14.75
CA MET A 313 -17.27 23.45 14.92
C MET A 313 -16.37 22.78 15.96
N PHE A 314 -15.10 22.60 15.59
CA PHE A 314 -14.00 22.25 16.47
C PHE A 314 -13.22 23.52 16.77
N ASP A 315 -13.32 23.97 18.01
CA ASP A 315 -12.56 25.07 18.58
C ASP A 315 -11.36 24.48 19.34
N ILE A 316 -10.15 24.70 18.84
CA ILE A 316 -8.95 24.03 19.32
C ILE A 316 -8.33 24.82 20.46
N LEU A 317 -8.45 24.33 21.69
CA LEU A 317 -8.04 25.05 22.90
C LEU A 317 -6.57 24.83 23.28
N SER A 318 -5.94 23.74 22.85
CA SER A 318 -4.50 23.49 23.05
C SER A 318 -3.94 22.43 22.09
N ASN A 319 -2.60 22.37 21.97
CA ASN A 319 -1.87 21.31 21.27
C ASN A 319 -0.95 20.49 22.22
N HIS A 320 -0.34 19.43 21.71
CA HIS A 320 0.58 18.57 22.48
C HIS A 320 1.99 19.16 22.69
N ASN A 321 2.32 20.26 22.01
CA ASN A 321 3.53 21.06 22.25
C ASN A 321 3.38 22.05 23.43
N GLY A 322 2.23 22.04 24.13
CA GLY A 322 2.01 22.86 25.32
C GLY A 322 1.47 24.26 25.04
N VAL A 323 1.00 24.53 23.82
CA VAL A 323 0.35 25.80 23.46
C VAL A 323 -1.11 25.78 23.89
N THR A 324 -1.59 26.89 24.46
CA THR A 324 -3.01 27.14 24.76
C THR A 324 -3.49 28.26 23.85
N PHE A 325 -4.67 28.09 23.25
CA PHE A 325 -5.27 29.05 22.33
C PHE A 325 -6.49 29.75 22.98
N PRO A 326 -6.81 31.01 22.61
CA PRO A 326 -6.07 31.82 21.64
C PRO A 326 -4.71 32.30 22.16
N THR A 327 -3.74 32.50 21.27
CA THR A 327 -2.40 33.00 21.60
C THR A 327 -1.86 33.92 20.50
N SER A 328 -0.97 34.83 20.87
CA SER A 328 -0.12 35.58 19.94
C SER A 328 1.34 35.12 19.97
N ASP A 329 1.67 34.16 20.84
CA ASP A 329 3.02 33.63 21.01
C ASP A 329 3.24 32.40 20.11
N GLY A 330 4.16 32.54 19.16
CA GLY A 330 4.63 31.46 18.28
C GLY A 330 5.90 30.76 18.76
N GLY A 331 6.37 31.01 19.99
CA GLY A 331 7.66 30.52 20.50
C GLY A 331 7.79 29.00 20.57
N ASN A 332 6.67 28.27 20.73
CA ASN A 332 6.64 26.82 20.77
C ASN A 332 6.18 26.25 19.41
N ASP A 333 7.16 25.92 18.55
CA ASP A 333 6.94 25.34 17.21
C ASP A 333 5.87 26.11 16.41
N ASN A 334 6.02 27.44 16.37
CA ASN A 334 5.12 28.36 15.67
C ASN A 334 3.65 28.26 16.10
N ALA A 335 3.33 27.74 17.27
CA ALA A 335 1.95 27.50 17.69
C ALA A 335 1.14 26.67 16.68
N PHE A 336 1.81 25.79 15.92
CA PHE A 336 1.15 24.94 14.94
C PHE A 336 0.14 24.00 15.61
N VAL A 337 -1.01 23.82 14.97
CA VAL A 337 -1.94 22.74 15.33
C VAL A 337 -2.52 22.07 14.10
N GLY A 338 -2.72 20.76 14.18
CA GLY A 338 -3.24 19.97 13.08
C GLY A 338 -4.11 18.80 13.52
N LEU A 339 -4.76 18.19 12.53
CA LEU A 339 -5.54 16.96 12.62
C LEU A 339 -5.31 16.16 11.34
N SER A 340 -5.53 14.85 11.41
CA SER A 340 -5.33 13.95 10.28
C SER A 340 -6.64 13.60 9.57
N GLU A 341 -7.66 13.16 10.32
CA GLU A 341 -8.97 12.74 9.77
C GLU A 341 -10.06 12.87 10.84
N VAL A 342 -11.29 13.16 10.43
CA VAL A 342 -12.49 13.21 11.27
C VAL A 342 -13.65 12.53 10.55
N GLN A 343 -14.25 11.53 11.19
CA GLN A 343 -15.44 10.84 10.67
C GLN A 343 -16.63 10.97 11.62
N PHE A 344 -17.81 11.20 11.05
CA PHE A 344 -19.06 11.42 11.79
C PHE A 344 -20.04 10.26 11.58
N PHE A 345 -20.73 9.85 12.64
CA PHE A 345 -21.68 8.74 12.61
C PHE A 345 -23.00 9.14 13.27
N GLY A 346 -24.09 8.90 12.54
CA GLY A 346 -25.46 9.17 13.00
C GLY A 346 -26.29 7.89 13.10
N LYS A 347 -27.51 8.03 13.63
CA LYS A 347 -28.52 6.96 13.60
C LYS A 347 -29.36 7.07 12.33
N SER A 348 -29.51 5.96 11.60
CA SER A 348 -30.46 5.89 10.49
C SER A 348 -31.88 5.71 11.03
N ASN A 349 -32.84 6.48 10.49
CA ASN A 349 -34.27 6.37 10.84
C ASN A 349 -34.87 4.97 10.60
N SER A 350 -34.20 4.11 9.82
CA SER A 350 -34.68 2.77 9.48
C SER A 350 -33.98 1.61 10.22
N THR A 351 -32.87 1.83 10.94
CA THR A 351 -32.13 0.75 11.63
C THR A 351 -31.44 1.24 12.90
N ALA A 352 -31.45 0.45 13.97
CA ALA A 352 -30.72 0.72 15.22
C ALA A 352 -29.17 0.73 15.10
N LYS A 353 -28.62 0.62 13.89
CA LYS A 353 -27.18 0.57 13.60
C LYS A 353 -26.66 1.98 13.27
N LEU A 354 -25.53 2.34 13.87
CA LEU A 354 -24.81 3.57 13.53
C LEU A 354 -24.23 3.48 12.12
N THR A 355 -24.39 4.55 11.34
CA THR A 355 -23.90 4.66 9.96
C THR A 355 -22.99 5.88 9.82
N GLU A 356 -21.88 5.72 9.11
CA GLU A 356 -21.00 6.83 8.73
C GLU A 356 -21.77 7.82 7.85
N ILE A 357 -21.62 9.10 8.14
CA ILE A 357 -22.18 10.19 7.35
C ILE A 357 -21.14 10.49 6.26
N SER A 358 -21.34 9.98 5.04
CA SER A 358 -20.36 10.10 3.96
C SER A 358 -20.47 11.40 3.14
N THR A 359 -21.40 12.29 3.51
CA THR A 359 -21.68 13.57 2.83
C THR A 359 -20.93 14.75 3.45
N VAL A 360 -20.01 14.51 4.37
CA VAL A 360 -19.34 15.57 5.14
C VAL A 360 -18.36 16.33 4.26
N THR A 361 -18.38 17.66 4.36
CA THR A 361 -17.42 18.57 3.73
C THR A 361 -16.86 19.57 4.75
N ILE A 362 -15.77 20.25 4.39
CA ILE A 362 -15.30 21.41 5.16
C ILE A 362 -16.17 22.61 4.80
N HIS A 363 -16.75 23.26 5.82
CA HIS A 363 -17.52 24.49 5.69
C HIS A 363 -16.61 25.71 5.79
N ASP A 364 -15.74 25.73 6.80
CA ASP A 364 -14.82 26.83 7.06
C ASP A 364 -13.64 26.36 7.93
N VAL A 365 -12.54 27.12 7.93
CA VAL A 365 -11.35 26.85 8.73
C VAL A 365 -10.60 28.16 8.98
N SER A 366 -10.02 28.32 10.16
CA SER A 366 -9.25 29.53 10.52
C SER A 366 -8.08 29.79 9.57
N SER A 367 -7.36 28.73 9.18
CA SER A 367 -6.24 28.79 8.25
C SER A 367 -5.80 27.41 7.74
N GLU A 368 -5.02 27.41 6.65
CA GLU A 368 -4.45 26.19 6.06
C GLU A 368 -3.06 26.47 5.46
N LEU A 369 -2.08 25.63 5.79
CA LEU A 369 -0.72 25.79 5.26
C LEU A 369 -0.60 25.23 3.82
N THR A 370 -0.78 26.09 2.81
CA THR A 370 -0.95 25.68 1.38
C THR A 370 0.10 26.19 0.39
N ARG A 371 0.94 27.16 0.74
CA ARG A 371 1.79 27.85 -0.26
C ARG A 371 2.91 26.97 -0.86
N ASN A 372 3.63 26.24 -0.01
CA ASN A 372 4.68 25.29 -0.39
C ASN A 372 4.39 23.87 0.13
N PHE A 373 3.22 23.70 0.72
CA PHE A 373 2.76 22.49 1.39
C PHE A 373 1.35 22.19 0.93
N ASN A 374 0.88 20.97 1.15
CA ASN A 374 -0.48 20.58 0.83
C ASN A 374 -1.19 20.13 2.10
N ARG A 375 -1.41 21.05 3.05
CA ARG A 375 -1.99 20.76 4.38
C ARG A 375 -3.40 21.31 4.55
N GLN A 376 -4.28 20.92 3.65
CA GLN A 376 -5.65 21.42 3.58
C GLN A 376 -6.59 20.65 4.52
N ALA A 377 -7.59 21.33 5.07
CA ALA A 377 -8.68 20.77 5.85
C ALA A 377 -9.52 19.78 5.02
N ALA A 378 -9.54 19.90 3.69
CA ALA A 378 -10.22 18.95 2.81
C ALA A 378 -9.78 17.49 3.05
N PHE A 379 -8.51 17.28 3.44
CA PHE A 379 -7.99 15.94 3.74
C PHE A 379 -8.54 15.34 5.03
N LEU A 380 -9.17 16.13 5.90
CA LEU A 380 -9.76 15.63 7.14
C LEU A 380 -10.97 14.72 6.91
N VAL A 381 -11.59 14.75 5.72
CA VAL A 381 -12.87 14.06 5.48
C VAL A 381 -12.89 13.22 4.20
N ASP A 382 -11.79 13.20 3.45
CA ASP A 382 -11.72 12.51 2.15
C ASP A 382 -11.09 11.11 2.23
N GLY A 383 -10.54 10.73 3.39
CA GLY A 383 -9.88 9.45 3.62
C GLY A 383 -8.49 9.33 2.99
N SER A 384 -7.91 10.42 2.49
CA SER A 384 -6.62 10.44 1.77
C SER A 384 -5.46 9.88 2.58
N GLY A 385 -5.49 10.03 3.90
CA GLY A 385 -4.47 9.48 4.78
C GLY A 385 -4.85 8.18 5.48
N LEU A 386 -6.06 7.66 5.31
CA LEU A 386 -6.45 6.38 5.90
C LEU A 386 -5.79 5.21 5.16
N SER A 387 -5.18 4.32 5.94
CA SER A 387 -4.61 3.08 5.41
C SER A 387 -5.73 2.12 4.95
N VAL A 388 -5.84 1.97 3.65
CA VAL A 388 -6.64 0.93 3.01
C VAL A 388 -5.83 -0.36 2.92
N ASN A 389 -6.39 -1.49 3.36
CA ASN A 389 -5.70 -2.78 3.24
C ASN A 389 -5.61 -3.19 1.76
N GLY A 390 -4.48 -2.90 1.13
CA GLY A 390 -4.13 -3.47 -0.18
C GLY A 390 -3.88 -4.97 -0.11
N TRP A 391 -3.55 -5.57 -1.25
CA TRP A 391 -3.35 -7.02 -1.36
C TRP A 391 -2.33 -7.53 -0.34
N ASN A 392 -1.29 -6.74 -0.06
CA ASN A 392 -0.21 -7.11 0.86
C ASN A 392 -0.72 -7.48 2.26
N GLN A 393 -1.69 -6.72 2.77
CA GLN A 393 -2.30 -6.92 4.09
C GLN A 393 -3.44 -7.94 4.08
N GLN A 394 -3.93 -8.32 2.89
CA GLN A 394 -4.93 -9.38 2.69
C GLN A 394 -4.30 -10.78 2.50
N GLY A 395 -3.00 -10.93 2.77
CA GLY A 395 -2.27 -12.20 2.64
C GLY A 395 -1.47 -12.36 1.36
N TYR A 396 -1.27 -11.28 0.62
CA TYR A 396 -0.55 -11.27 -0.67
C TYR A 396 0.62 -10.28 -0.67
N PRO A 397 1.50 -10.29 0.36
CA PRO A 397 2.57 -9.29 0.54
C PRO A 397 3.53 -9.17 -0.64
N PHE A 398 3.84 -10.29 -1.29
CA PHE A 398 4.79 -10.33 -2.40
C PHE A 398 4.11 -10.40 -3.78
N TYR A 399 2.79 -10.29 -3.85
CA TYR A 399 2.04 -10.39 -5.10
C TYR A 399 2.07 -9.09 -5.90
N SER A 400 2.26 -9.20 -7.23
CA SER A 400 2.30 -8.05 -8.14
C SER A 400 1.67 -8.28 -9.52
N ALA A 401 1.40 -9.54 -9.91
CA ALA A 401 1.04 -9.89 -11.28
C ALA A 401 -0.30 -9.33 -11.77
N GLY A 402 -1.24 -9.09 -10.84
CA GLY A 402 -2.48 -8.35 -11.10
C GLY A 402 -3.75 -9.02 -10.60
N VAL A 403 -4.78 -8.23 -10.36
CA VAL A 403 -6.08 -8.65 -9.83
C VAL A 403 -7.16 -8.07 -10.73
N SER A 404 -8.00 -8.95 -11.30
CA SER A 404 -9.21 -8.56 -12.02
C SER A 404 -10.32 -8.25 -11.02
N TYR A 405 -10.94 -7.10 -11.18
CA TYR A 405 -12.17 -6.68 -10.50
C TYR A 405 -13.29 -6.62 -11.53
N THR A 406 -14.32 -7.45 -11.38
CA THR A 406 -15.40 -7.58 -12.38
C THR A 406 -16.72 -7.01 -11.85
N GLN A 407 -17.40 -6.18 -12.65
CA GLN A 407 -18.77 -5.71 -12.38
C GLN A 407 -19.63 -5.76 -13.64
N LYS A 408 -20.95 -5.75 -13.44
CA LYS A 408 -21.95 -5.71 -14.50
C LYS A 408 -22.72 -4.40 -14.45
N PHE A 409 -23.00 -3.83 -15.61
CA PHE A 409 -23.75 -2.57 -15.77
C PHE A 409 -24.89 -2.77 -16.76
N GLU A 410 -26.03 -2.12 -16.53
CA GLU A 410 -27.16 -2.16 -17.45
C GLU A 410 -27.23 -0.87 -18.27
N VAL A 411 -27.03 -0.98 -19.59
CA VAL A 411 -27.11 0.16 -20.52
C VAL A 411 -28.36 0.00 -21.39
N LYS A 412 -29.42 0.76 -21.07
CA LYS A 412 -30.71 0.66 -21.78
C LYS A 412 -30.62 1.12 -23.24
N LYS A 413 -29.93 2.24 -23.48
CA LYS A 413 -29.74 2.85 -24.79
C LYS A 413 -28.31 3.42 -24.86
N PRO A 414 -27.38 2.75 -25.56
CA PRO A 414 -26.04 3.28 -25.76
C PRO A 414 -26.10 4.59 -26.55
N LYS A 415 -25.82 5.71 -25.88
CA LYS A 415 -25.77 7.05 -26.47
C LYS A 415 -24.79 7.89 -25.65
N GLY A 416 -23.97 8.69 -26.34
CA GLY A 416 -22.94 9.51 -25.72
C GLY A 416 -21.61 8.79 -25.64
N LYS A 417 -20.72 9.28 -24.78
CA LYS A 417 -19.41 8.69 -24.49
C LYS A 417 -19.46 7.98 -23.15
N TYR A 418 -18.94 6.76 -23.12
CA TYR A 418 -18.82 5.97 -21.90
C TYR A 418 -17.38 5.86 -21.45
N HIS A 419 -17.13 6.11 -20.16
CA HIS A 419 -15.82 5.95 -19.56
C HIS A 419 -15.89 5.07 -18.32
N VAL A 420 -14.95 4.14 -18.18
CA VAL A 420 -14.67 3.52 -16.88
C VAL A 420 -13.75 4.45 -16.12
N GLN A 421 -14.13 4.84 -14.90
CA GLN A 421 -13.32 5.68 -14.01
C GLN A 421 -12.97 4.91 -12.73
N LEU A 422 -11.74 5.12 -12.23
CA LEU A 422 -11.24 4.52 -10.98
C LEU A 422 -11.18 5.61 -9.88
N PRO A 423 -12.16 5.69 -8.97
CA PRO A 423 -12.20 6.74 -7.96
C PRO A 423 -11.08 6.62 -6.92
N GLN A 424 -10.71 5.40 -6.54
CA GLN A 424 -9.64 5.14 -5.58
C GLN A 424 -8.99 3.79 -5.86
N TRP A 425 -7.74 3.83 -6.34
CA TRP A 425 -6.97 2.66 -6.70
C TRP A 425 -5.47 2.94 -6.53
N TYR A 426 -4.68 1.88 -6.42
CA TYR A 426 -3.22 1.99 -6.46
C TYR A 426 -2.61 0.77 -7.15
N GLY A 427 -1.78 1.02 -8.15
CA GLY A 427 -1.11 0.03 -8.99
C GLY A 427 -0.10 0.72 -9.90
N SER A 428 0.60 -0.06 -10.71
CA SER A 428 1.43 0.47 -11.81
C SER A 428 0.59 0.90 -13.00
N VAL A 429 -0.45 0.12 -13.31
CA VAL A 429 -1.40 0.33 -14.41
C VAL A 429 -2.67 -0.47 -14.12
N ALA A 430 -3.79 -0.04 -14.68
CA ALA A 430 -5.01 -0.85 -14.73
C ALA A 430 -5.45 -1.10 -16.18
N GLU A 431 -5.64 -2.35 -16.57
CA GLU A 431 -6.23 -2.70 -17.88
C GLU A 431 -7.76 -2.74 -17.76
N VAL A 432 -8.46 -2.19 -18.73
CA VAL A 432 -9.93 -2.23 -18.81
C VAL A 432 -10.34 -3.16 -19.92
N ILE A 433 -11.22 -4.11 -19.61
CA ILE A 433 -11.76 -5.10 -20.55
C ILE A 433 -13.29 -5.01 -20.47
N VAL A 434 -13.95 -4.90 -21.63
CA VAL A 434 -15.41 -4.78 -21.72
C VAL A 434 -15.95 -5.89 -22.60
N ASN A 435 -16.87 -6.68 -22.06
CA ASN A 435 -17.48 -7.82 -22.74
C ASN A 435 -16.43 -8.79 -23.33
N GLY A 436 -15.34 -9.03 -22.60
CA GLY A 436 -14.22 -9.88 -23.00
C GLY A 436 -13.25 -9.26 -24.02
N LYS A 437 -13.41 -7.98 -24.39
CA LYS A 437 -12.53 -7.27 -25.32
C LYS A 437 -11.70 -6.20 -24.60
N PRO A 438 -10.37 -6.12 -24.81
CA PRO A 438 -9.55 -5.04 -24.26
C PRO A 438 -10.03 -3.67 -24.75
N ALA A 439 -10.23 -2.75 -23.83
CA ALA A 439 -10.63 -1.36 -24.11
C ALA A 439 -9.42 -0.41 -24.08
N GLY A 440 -8.48 -0.65 -23.16
CA GLY A 440 -7.29 0.19 -22.99
C GLY A 440 -6.72 0.07 -21.59
N TYR A 441 -5.84 1.02 -21.24
CA TYR A 441 -5.15 1.06 -19.96
C TYR A 441 -5.34 2.42 -19.29
N ILE A 442 -5.42 2.42 -17.96
CA ILE A 442 -5.43 3.59 -17.09
C ILE A 442 -4.08 3.63 -16.36
N ALA A 443 -3.23 4.60 -16.71
CA ALA A 443 -1.88 4.75 -16.16
C ALA A 443 -1.57 6.17 -15.67
N TYR A 444 -2.41 7.16 -16.00
CA TYR A 444 -2.25 8.56 -15.60
C TYR A 444 -3.62 9.24 -15.44
N GLN A 445 -3.63 10.43 -14.84
CA GLN A 445 -4.84 11.23 -14.69
C GLN A 445 -5.28 11.88 -16.02
N PRO A 446 -6.60 12.05 -16.24
CA PRO A 446 -7.70 11.60 -15.40
C PRO A 446 -7.80 10.07 -15.39
N TRP A 447 -8.03 9.45 -14.23
CA TRP A 447 -8.03 7.98 -14.02
C TRP A 447 -9.21 7.29 -14.71
N GLN A 448 -9.28 7.37 -16.03
CA GLN A 448 -10.40 6.92 -16.85
C GLN A 448 -9.97 6.30 -18.17
N CYS A 449 -10.82 5.43 -18.71
CA CYS A 449 -10.63 4.78 -20.00
C CYS A 449 -11.92 4.89 -20.82
N ASP A 450 -11.83 5.35 -22.07
CA ASP A 450 -12.95 5.37 -23.00
C ASP A 450 -13.33 3.92 -23.38
N VAL A 451 -14.57 3.56 -23.09
CA VAL A 451 -15.15 2.25 -23.38
C VAL A 451 -16.32 2.33 -24.37
N THR A 452 -16.58 3.52 -24.93
CA THR A 452 -17.70 3.79 -25.84
C THR A 452 -17.85 2.76 -26.95
N PRO A 453 -16.78 2.33 -27.65
CA PRO A 453 -16.91 1.39 -28.78
C PRO A 453 -17.34 -0.03 -28.36
N LEU A 454 -17.23 -0.37 -27.07
CA LEU A 454 -17.43 -1.72 -26.56
C LEU A 454 -18.72 -1.87 -25.73
N VAL A 455 -19.36 -0.76 -25.37
CA VAL A 455 -20.64 -0.74 -24.67
C VAL A 455 -21.76 -1.15 -25.63
N LYS A 456 -22.58 -2.12 -25.20
CA LYS A 456 -23.75 -2.60 -25.93
C LYS A 456 -25.04 -2.34 -25.16
N ARG A 457 -26.18 -2.41 -25.85
CA ARG A 457 -27.49 -2.43 -25.19
C ARG A 457 -27.62 -3.67 -24.30
N GLY A 458 -28.19 -3.48 -23.11
CA GLY A 458 -28.39 -4.54 -22.13
C GLY A 458 -27.24 -4.60 -21.12
N THR A 459 -26.94 -5.82 -20.65
CA THR A 459 -25.87 -6.04 -19.67
C THR A 459 -24.49 -5.99 -20.32
N ASN A 460 -23.62 -5.18 -19.72
CA ASN A 460 -22.19 -5.09 -20.02
C ASN A 460 -21.40 -5.63 -18.84
N GLU A 461 -20.52 -6.60 -19.09
CA GLU A 461 -19.56 -7.07 -18.09
C GLU A 461 -18.25 -6.32 -18.31
N ILE A 462 -17.73 -5.69 -17.26
CA ILE A 462 -16.50 -4.90 -17.29
C ILE A 462 -15.55 -5.49 -16.27
N GLU A 463 -14.30 -5.70 -16.68
CA GLU A 463 -13.19 -6.08 -15.82
C GLU A 463 -12.18 -4.94 -15.77
N VAL A 464 -11.70 -4.62 -14.57
CA VAL A 464 -10.55 -3.75 -14.34
C VAL A 464 -9.45 -4.60 -13.72
N VAL A 465 -8.37 -4.82 -14.45
CA VAL A 465 -7.20 -5.57 -13.97
C VAL A 465 -6.17 -4.59 -13.45
N VAL A 466 -6.10 -4.43 -12.12
CA VAL A 466 -5.03 -3.63 -11.49
C VAL A 466 -3.77 -4.46 -11.43
N ILE A 467 -2.63 -3.91 -11.86
CA ILE A 467 -1.31 -4.57 -11.87
C ILE A 467 -0.41 -3.87 -10.85
N GLY A 468 0.35 -4.64 -10.06
CA GLY A 468 1.31 -4.11 -9.10
C GLY A 468 2.67 -3.79 -9.73
N THR A 469 3.71 -3.68 -8.91
CA THR A 469 5.11 -3.62 -9.38
C THR A 469 5.94 -4.75 -8.79
N LEU A 470 7.09 -5.02 -9.41
CA LEU A 470 8.08 -5.97 -8.89
C LEU A 470 8.65 -5.57 -7.52
N LYS A 471 8.37 -4.36 -6.99
CA LYS A 471 8.73 -3.95 -5.62
C LYS A 471 8.22 -4.92 -4.55
N ASN A 472 7.02 -5.49 -4.74
CA ASN A 472 6.47 -6.49 -3.83
C ASN A 472 7.14 -7.84 -4.06
N THR A 473 7.28 -8.26 -5.32
CA THR A 473 7.75 -9.61 -5.66
C THR A 473 9.25 -9.80 -5.45
N LEU A 474 10.08 -8.88 -5.95
CA LEU A 474 11.54 -8.95 -5.93
C LEU A 474 12.16 -8.09 -4.82
N GLY A 475 11.50 -7.02 -4.39
CA GLY A 475 12.02 -6.11 -3.38
C GLY A 475 12.61 -4.82 -3.98
N PRO A 476 13.54 -4.14 -3.28
CA PRO A 476 14.14 -4.50 -1.99
C PRO A 476 13.14 -4.38 -0.83
N HIS A 477 13.09 -5.34 0.10
CA HIS A 477 12.13 -5.32 1.22
C HIS A 477 12.69 -4.71 2.52
N HIS A 478 14.01 -4.66 2.65
CA HIS A 478 14.71 -4.32 3.91
C HIS A 478 15.54 -3.04 3.83
N ALA A 479 15.48 -2.30 2.72
CA ALA A 479 16.32 -1.14 2.43
C ALA A 479 15.57 0.20 2.56
N GLY A 480 14.73 0.32 3.59
CA GLY A 480 13.90 1.49 3.82
C GLY A 480 12.61 1.49 3.00
N ARG A 481 11.94 2.66 2.97
CA ARG A 481 10.57 2.80 2.46
C ARG A 481 10.46 3.53 1.11
N THR A 482 11.58 3.94 0.52
CA THR A 482 11.59 4.65 -0.77
C THR A 482 10.96 3.80 -1.86
N LEU A 483 10.06 4.42 -2.63
CA LEU A 483 9.42 3.81 -3.80
C LEU A 483 9.93 4.51 -5.07
N GLY A 484 9.77 3.84 -6.22
CA GLY A 484 10.17 4.38 -7.53
C GLY A 484 11.66 4.26 -7.88
N ALA A 485 12.49 3.72 -6.97
CA ALA A 485 13.90 3.45 -7.21
C ALA A 485 14.33 2.13 -6.56
N ALA A 486 15.18 1.37 -7.26
CA ALA A 486 15.82 0.16 -6.75
C ALA A 486 17.24 0.06 -7.31
N TRP A 487 18.23 -0.03 -6.43
CA TRP A 487 19.65 -0.07 -6.78
C TRP A 487 20.32 -1.31 -6.17
N PRO A 488 21.43 -1.82 -6.76
CA PRO A 488 22.09 -3.02 -6.25
C PRO A 488 22.41 -2.96 -4.75
N ASN A 489 22.93 -1.83 -4.26
CA ASN A 489 23.25 -1.64 -2.84
C ASN A 489 22.05 -1.76 -1.89
N MET A 490 20.83 -1.61 -2.37
CA MET A 490 19.62 -1.80 -1.57
C MET A 490 19.35 -3.29 -1.34
N PHE A 491 19.61 -4.14 -2.33
CA PHE A 491 19.48 -5.60 -2.20
C PHE A 491 20.58 -6.22 -1.33
N GLN A 492 21.66 -5.49 -1.05
CA GLN A 492 22.73 -5.89 -0.14
C GLN A 492 22.37 -5.64 1.34
N ARG A 493 21.29 -4.90 1.61
CA ARG A 493 20.83 -4.55 2.94
C ARG A 493 19.72 -5.51 3.37
N GLY A 494 19.95 -6.24 4.44
CA GLY A 494 18.96 -7.03 5.15
C GLY A 494 19.42 -7.22 6.60
N PRO A 495 18.49 -7.44 7.56
CA PRO A 495 18.84 -7.86 8.91
C PRO A 495 19.85 -9.00 8.91
N GLU A 496 20.89 -8.91 9.73
CA GLU A 496 21.99 -9.90 9.76
C GLU A 496 21.50 -11.30 10.10
N THR A 497 20.49 -11.38 10.97
CA THR A 497 19.79 -12.59 11.34
C THR A 497 18.30 -12.44 11.00
N GLY A 498 17.68 -13.52 10.54
CA GLY A 498 16.26 -13.48 10.18
C GLY A 498 15.66 -14.85 9.88
N PRO A 499 14.54 -14.90 9.13
CA PRO A 499 13.77 -13.75 8.68
C PRO A 499 13.31 -12.83 9.82
N PRO A 500 13.29 -11.49 9.64
CA PRO A 500 12.61 -10.59 10.58
C PRO A 500 11.10 -10.90 10.62
N PRO A 501 10.35 -10.39 11.62
CA PRO A 501 8.90 -10.50 11.62
C PRO A 501 8.28 -10.10 10.27
N GLY A 502 7.28 -10.86 9.78
CA GLY A 502 6.72 -10.64 8.44
C GLY A 502 6.16 -9.24 8.22
N ASN A 503 5.68 -8.58 9.27
CA ASN A 503 5.18 -7.21 9.22
C ASN A 503 6.30 -6.14 9.07
N GLN A 504 7.57 -6.52 9.16
CA GLN A 504 8.72 -5.64 8.92
C GLN A 504 9.17 -5.62 7.45
N TYR A 505 8.70 -6.56 6.62
CA TYR A 505 8.95 -6.53 5.17
C TYR A 505 8.23 -5.33 4.54
N HIS A 506 8.98 -4.41 3.93
CA HIS A 506 8.37 -3.28 3.24
C HIS A 506 7.74 -3.71 1.92
N THR A 507 6.40 -3.77 1.90
CA THR A 507 5.58 -4.11 0.72
C THR A 507 4.47 -3.07 0.55
N VAL A 508 4.01 -2.91 -0.68
CA VAL A 508 3.06 -1.90 -1.11
C VAL A 508 1.65 -2.48 -1.15
N GLY A 509 0.69 -1.74 -0.61
CA GLY A 509 -0.73 -2.08 -0.70
C GLY A 509 -1.30 -1.70 -2.07
N TYR A 510 -1.12 -2.56 -3.07
CA TYR A 510 -1.81 -2.40 -4.35
C TYR A 510 -3.26 -2.87 -4.28
N GLY A 511 -4.11 -2.34 -5.16
CA GLY A 511 -5.49 -2.78 -5.32
C GLY A 511 -6.46 -1.68 -5.77
N LEU A 512 -7.72 -2.07 -5.87
CA LEU A 512 -8.86 -1.18 -6.01
C LEU A 512 -9.50 -1.01 -4.62
N PHE A 513 -9.75 0.23 -4.21
CA PHE A 513 -10.20 0.59 -2.85
C PHE A 513 -11.60 1.18 -2.80
N LYS A 514 -12.12 1.63 -3.95
CA LYS A 514 -13.54 1.91 -4.18
C LYS A 514 -13.95 1.18 -5.45
N PRO A 515 -15.20 0.70 -5.56
CA PRO A 515 -15.72 0.18 -6.83
C PRO A 515 -15.44 1.16 -7.97
N PHE A 516 -15.07 0.64 -9.14
CA PHE A 516 -14.95 1.47 -10.33
C PHE A 516 -16.34 1.84 -10.84
N VAL A 517 -16.45 2.96 -11.54
CA VAL A 517 -17.73 3.47 -12.03
C VAL A 517 -17.73 3.53 -13.55
N LEU A 518 -18.91 3.31 -14.14
CA LEU A 518 -19.16 3.56 -15.56
C LEU A 518 -19.88 4.90 -15.68
N LYS A 519 -19.23 5.89 -16.26
CA LYS A 519 -19.82 7.21 -16.53
C LYS A 519 -20.29 7.32 -17.97
N ASN A 520 -21.36 8.07 -18.18
CA ASN A 520 -21.90 8.43 -19.48
C ASN A 520 -22.04 9.94 -19.61
N THR A 521 -21.43 10.52 -20.64
CA THR A 521 -21.62 11.92 -21.05
C THR A 521 -22.43 11.94 -22.33
N ILE A 522 -23.55 12.68 -22.35
CA ILE A 522 -24.48 12.73 -23.50
C ILE A 522 -24.33 14.03 -24.27
#